data_AF-A0A846Z991-F1
#
_entry.id   AF-A0A846Z991-F1
#
_cell.length_a   1.000
_cell.length_b   1.000
_cell.length_c   1.000
_cell.angle_alpha   90.00
_cell.angle_beta   90.00
_cell.angle_gamma   90.00
#
_symmetry.space_group_name_H-M   'P 1'
#
loop_
_entity.id
_entity.type
_entity.pdbx_description
1 polymer ?
#
loop_
_entity_poly.entity_id
_entity_poly.type
_entity_poly.pdbx_seq_one_letter_code
_entity_poly.pdbx_strand_id
1 'polypeptide(L)'
;MNNLEKLQQLTHITTQEIADALDVTLADVQAWQDDVRVPTIAELEALVGIFSSQLDAQGIETQTQPHPIHIRLSLDYLLNLGLTTSDWITLKWAFEGQWQGDKLAVGFFHNGQLTRLVTSDSEFVAAFAGYLILQTEGEFEPYIDEFDDDKVYDWRLLRLAGETYRDVTRELIATDLPEIK
;
A
#
# COMPACT_ATOMS: atom_id res chain seq x y z
N MET A 1 8.14 13.43 3.42
CA MET A 1 6.79 12.84 3.34
C MET A 1 6.94 11.36 3.52
N ASN A 2 6.57 10.84 4.68
CA ASN A 2 6.58 9.42 5.00
C ASN A 2 5.13 8.89 5.10
N ASN A 3 4.94 7.58 4.96
CA ASN A 3 3.60 6.97 4.98
C ASN A 3 3.10 6.64 6.39
N LEU A 4 3.69 7.21 7.45
CA LEU A 4 3.43 6.80 8.83
C LEU A 4 1.98 7.00 9.24
N GLU A 5 1.44 8.21 9.06
CA GLU A 5 0.03 8.51 9.39
C GLU A 5 -0.93 7.63 8.58
N LYS A 6 -0.58 7.34 7.33
CA LYS A 6 -1.38 6.52 6.45
C LYS A 6 -1.44 5.08 6.90
N LEU A 7 -0.29 4.51 7.24
CA LEU A 7 -0.18 3.18 7.80
C LEU A 7 -0.92 3.09 9.13
N GLN A 8 -0.90 4.14 9.96
CA GLN A 8 -1.71 4.18 11.18
C GLN A 8 -3.21 4.16 10.91
N GLN A 9 -3.68 4.91 9.92
CA GLN A 9 -5.09 4.88 9.52
C GLN A 9 -5.50 3.49 9.05
N LEU A 10 -4.64 2.82 8.27
CA LEU A 10 -4.88 1.48 7.73
C LEU A 10 -4.87 0.40 8.81
N THR A 11 -3.92 0.48 9.74
CA THR A 11 -3.78 -0.51 10.81
C THR A 11 -4.62 -0.19 12.04
N HIS A 12 -5.26 0.98 12.06
CA HIS A 12 -5.99 1.52 13.21
C HIS A 12 -5.15 1.66 14.48
N ILE A 13 -3.82 1.65 14.37
CA ILE A 13 -2.91 1.82 15.52
C ILE A 13 -2.76 3.31 15.86
N THR A 14 -2.90 3.64 17.13
CA THR A 14 -2.76 5.00 17.64
C THR A 14 -1.30 5.40 17.78
N THR A 15 -1.04 6.72 17.77
CA THR A 15 0.31 7.27 18.02
C THR A 15 0.85 6.85 19.39
N GLN A 16 -0.02 6.72 20.40
CA GLN A 16 0.37 6.26 21.73
C GLN A 16 0.80 4.78 21.71
N GLU A 17 0.06 3.91 21.01
CA GLU A 17 0.42 2.49 20.89
C GLU A 17 1.75 2.28 20.16
N ILE A 18 2.06 3.11 19.16
CA ILE A 18 3.39 3.11 18.52
C ILE A 18 4.47 3.52 19.53
N ALA A 19 4.25 4.60 20.27
CA ALA A 19 5.20 5.10 21.25
C ALA A 19 5.50 4.03 22.32
N ASP A 20 4.45 3.41 22.84
CA ASP A 20 4.54 2.34 23.84
C ASP A 20 5.25 1.09 23.28
N ALA A 21 4.97 0.71 22.03
CA ALA A 21 5.58 -0.47 21.41
C ALA A 21 7.08 -0.29 21.10
N LEU A 22 7.51 0.94 20.84
CA LEU A 22 8.90 1.27 20.51
C LEU A 22 9.72 1.75 21.72
N ASP A 23 9.09 1.91 22.89
CA ASP A 23 9.68 2.52 24.08
C ASP A 23 10.25 3.93 23.80
N VAL A 24 9.48 4.73 23.03
CA VAL A 24 9.78 6.14 22.70
C VAL A 24 8.69 7.05 23.26
N THR A 25 8.90 8.37 23.22
CA THR A 25 7.88 9.31 23.69
C THR A 25 6.80 9.55 22.62
N LEU A 26 5.59 9.94 23.04
CA LEU A 26 4.56 10.38 22.11
C LEU A 26 5.05 11.52 21.19
N ALA A 27 5.85 12.44 21.73
CA ALA A 27 6.43 13.54 21.00
C ALA A 27 7.43 13.07 19.92
N ASP A 28 8.13 11.96 20.16
CA ASP A 28 9.04 11.35 19.19
C ASP A 28 8.28 10.88 17.95
N VAL A 29 7.15 10.21 18.15
CA VAL A 29 6.30 9.71 17.06
C VAL A 29 5.65 10.87 16.31
N GLN A 30 5.16 11.89 17.02
CA GLN A 30 4.61 13.11 16.41
C GLN A 30 5.66 13.83 15.55
N ALA A 31 6.90 13.95 16.04
CA ALA A 31 7.98 14.55 15.26
C ALA A 31 8.31 13.77 13.99
N TRP A 32 8.10 12.44 13.98
CA TRP A 32 8.21 11.63 12.76
C TRP A 32 7.04 11.88 11.80
N GLN A 33 5.81 11.93 12.31
CA GLN A 33 4.60 12.22 11.51
C GLN A 33 4.69 13.59 10.83
N ASP A 34 5.14 14.61 11.56
CA ASP A 34 5.25 15.99 11.09
C ASP A 34 6.50 16.25 10.21
N ASP A 35 7.26 15.20 9.86
CA ASP A 35 8.55 15.28 9.15
C ASP A 35 9.59 16.22 9.85
N VAL A 36 9.41 16.52 11.14
CA VAL A 36 10.33 17.36 11.95
C VAL A 36 11.62 16.61 12.26
N ARG A 37 11.54 15.28 12.37
CA ARG A 37 12.69 14.41 12.60
C ARG A 37 12.52 13.11 11.82
N VAL A 38 13.59 12.65 11.18
CA VAL A 38 13.61 11.35 10.50
C VAL A 38 13.89 10.25 11.54
N PRO A 39 13.12 9.15 11.58
CA PRO A 39 13.44 8.01 12.43
C PRO A 39 14.76 7.35 12.01
N THR A 40 15.46 6.74 12.96
CA THR A 40 16.62 5.90 12.70
C THR A 40 16.24 4.64 11.91
N ILE A 41 17.20 3.98 11.28
CA ILE A 41 16.94 2.72 10.56
C ILE A 41 16.30 1.66 11.47
N ALA A 42 16.76 1.53 12.71
CA ALA A 42 16.18 0.59 13.68
C ALA A 42 14.72 0.93 14.02
N GLU A 43 14.39 2.23 14.18
CA GLU A 43 13.02 2.68 14.40
C GLU A 43 12.14 2.44 13.18
N LEU A 44 12.66 2.66 11.96
CA LEU A 44 11.94 2.38 10.72
C LEU A 44 11.66 0.87 10.57
N GLU A 45 12.64 0.01 10.83
CA GLU A 45 12.48 -1.44 10.81
C GLU A 45 11.43 -1.90 11.84
N ALA A 46 11.46 -1.32 13.04
CA ALA A 46 10.50 -1.63 14.08
C ALA A 46 9.08 -1.13 13.75
N LEU A 47 8.94 0.08 13.19
CA LEU A 47 7.68 0.62 12.67
C LEU A 47 7.07 -0.31 11.61
N VAL A 48 7.87 -0.73 10.63
CA VAL A 48 7.45 -1.72 9.62
C VAL A 48 6.95 -3.00 10.27
N GLY A 49 7.67 -3.51 11.27
CA GLY A 49 7.27 -4.70 12.03
C GLY A 49 5.93 -4.52 12.75
N ILE A 50 5.71 -3.37 13.39
CA ILE A 50 4.46 -3.05 14.09
C ILE A 50 3.29 -3.01 13.10
N PHE A 51 3.41 -2.23 12.03
CA PHE A 51 2.34 -2.12 11.03
C PHE A 51 2.01 -3.46 10.40
N SER A 52 3.04 -4.24 10.10
CA SER A 52 2.89 -5.57 9.55
C SER A 52 2.13 -6.50 10.51
N SER A 53 2.46 -6.48 11.80
CA SER A 53 1.78 -7.29 12.81
C SER A 53 0.31 -6.88 12.99
N GLN A 54 -0.03 -5.60 12.83
CA GLN A 54 -1.41 -5.14 12.92
C GLN A 54 -2.22 -5.56 11.68
N LEU A 55 -1.64 -5.47 10.48
CA LEU A 55 -2.25 -6.00 9.28
C LEU A 55 -2.45 -7.52 9.38
N ASP A 56 -1.49 -8.25 9.95
CA ASP A 56 -1.60 -9.68 10.24
C ASP A 56 -2.82 -9.94 11.13
N ALA A 57 -2.93 -9.23 12.25
CA ALA A 57 -4.03 -9.39 13.19
C ALA A 57 -5.40 -9.13 12.52
N GLN A 58 -5.53 -8.00 11.80
CA GLN A 58 -6.76 -7.65 11.09
C GLN A 58 -7.13 -8.69 10.02
N GLY A 59 -6.15 -9.15 9.25
CA GLY A 59 -6.37 -10.18 8.23
C GLY A 59 -6.76 -11.51 8.86
N ILE A 60 -6.06 -11.96 9.91
CA ILE A 60 -6.37 -13.23 10.63
C ILE A 60 -7.81 -13.23 11.15
N GLU A 61 -8.26 -12.11 11.70
CA GLU A 61 -9.62 -11.98 12.24
C GLU A 61 -10.71 -12.10 11.16
N THR A 62 -10.41 -11.70 9.93
CA THR A 62 -11.41 -11.54 8.87
C THR A 62 -11.30 -12.57 7.74
N GLN A 63 -10.14 -13.22 7.59
CA GLN A 63 -9.86 -14.11 6.47
C GLN A 63 -10.29 -15.55 6.68
N THR A 64 -10.78 -16.14 5.59
CA THR A 64 -11.04 -17.60 5.51
C THR A 64 -9.91 -18.36 4.83
N GLN A 65 -9.06 -17.65 4.07
CA GLN A 65 -7.89 -18.22 3.40
C GLN A 65 -6.70 -18.30 4.35
N PRO A 66 -5.81 -19.30 4.19
CA PRO A 66 -4.62 -19.41 5.03
C PRO A 66 -3.75 -18.18 4.89
N HIS A 67 -3.10 -17.83 5.99
CA HIS A 67 -2.14 -16.74 6.05
C HIS A 67 -1.00 -16.98 5.04
N PRO A 68 -0.81 -16.09 4.04
CA PRO A 68 0.08 -16.38 2.90
C PRO A 68 1.57 -16.47 3.30
N ILE A 69 2.01 -15.65 4.27
CA ILE A 69 3.26 -15.61 5.05
C ILE A 69 3.06 -14.42 6.02
N HIS A 70 3.68 -14.39 7.21
CA HIS A 70 3.65 -13.19 8.09
C HIS A 70 3.82 -11.93 7.26
N ILE A 71 2.85 -11.03 7.33
CA ILE A 71 2.91 -9.77 6.58
C ILE A 71 4.24 -9.12 6.94
N ARG A 72 4.93 -8.65 5.91
CA ARG A 72 6.12 -7.83 6.05
C ARG A 72 6.04 -6.77 4.99
N LEU A 73 5.61 -5.59 5.42
CA LEU A 73 5.76 -4.40 4.62
C LEU A 73 7.25 -4.13 4.38
N SER A 74 7.58 -3.59 3.22
CA SER A 74 8.93 -3.11 2.94
C SER A 74 9.17 -1.75 3.63
N LEU A 75 10.43 -1.44 3.95
CA LEU A 75 10.83 -0.07 4.33
C LEU A 75 10.50 0.92 3.22
N ASP A 76 10.60 0.48 1.96
CA ASP A 76 10.24 1.29 0.80
C ASP A 76 8.78 1.69 0.85
N TYR A 77 7.86 0.84 1.31
CA TYR A 77 6.45 1.19 1.52
C TYR A 77 6.23 2.19 2.68
N LEU A 78 7.12 2.23 3.67
CA LEU A 78 7.05 3.23 4.76
C LEU A 78 7.60 4.59 4.30
N LEU A 79 8.68 4.57 3.52
CA LEU A 79 9.42 5.77 3.13
C LEU A 79 8.94 6.37 1.80
N ASN A 80 8.41 5.54 0.90
CA ASN A 80 7.90 5.87 -0.43
C ASN A 80 6.71 4.97 -0.76
N LEU A 81 6.13 5.09 -1.95
CA LEU A 81 5.01 4.25 -2.39
C LEU A 81 5.41 3.14 -3.38
N GLY A 82 6.55 2.52 -3.08
CA GLY A 82 6.98 1.25 -3.65
C GLY A 82 6.13 0.10 -3.19
N LEU A 83 5.17 -0.35 -4.00
CA LEU A 83 4.54 -1.65 -3.81
C LEU A 83 5.46 -2.74 -4.35
N THR A 84 6.12 -3.46 -3.45
CA THR A 84 6.78 -4.71 -3.82
C THR A 84 5.75 -5.83 -4.02
N THR A 85 6.15 -6.93 -4.66
CA THR A 85 5.32 -8.13 -4.74
C THR A 85 4.86 -8.63 -3.36
N SER A 86 5.74 -8.55 -2.35
CA SER A 86 5.39 -8.93 -0.97
C SER A 86 4.36 -7.98 -0.36
N ASP A 87 4.48 -6.68 -0.62
CA ASP A 87 3.49 -5.69 -0.15
C ASP A 87 2.13 -5.93 -0.82
N TRP A 88 2.11 -6.23 -2.12
CA TRP A 88 0.87 -6.56 -2.84
C TRP A 88 0.14 -7.77 -2.26
N ILE A 89 0.84 -8.91 -2.12
CA ILE A 89 0.25 -10.16 -1.60
C ILE A 89 -0.32 -9.92 -0.20
N THR A 90 0.46 -9.21 0.63
CA THR A 90 0.10 -8.79 1.97
C THR A 90 -1.18 -7.96 2.00
N LEU A 91 -1.20 -6.85 1.25
CA LEU A 91 -2.30 -5.88 1.30
C LEU A 91 -3.56 -6.52 0.73
N LYS A 92 -3.43 -7.24 -0.38
CA LYS A 92 -4.53 -7.98 -0.98
C LYS A 92 -5.18 -8.93 0.02
N TRP A 93 -4.38 -9.76 0.70
CA TRP A 93 -4.92 -10.67 1.72
C TRP A 93 -5.52 -9.91 2.91
N ALA A 94 -4.89 -8.87 3.44
CA ALA A 94 -5.46 -8.13 4.57
C ALA A 94 -6.81 -7.47 4.21
N PHE A 95 -6.89 -6.77 3.07
CA PHE A 95 -8.05 -5.97 2.70
C PHE A 95 -9.22 -6.79 2.15
N GLU A 96 -8.97 -7.81 1.32
CA GLU A 96 -10.06 -8.63 0.76
C GLU A 96 -10.85 -9.38 1.85
N GLY A 97 -10.22 -9.70 2.98
CA GLY A 97 -10.87 -10.33 4.13
C GLY A 97 -11.93 -9.43 4.75
N GLN A 98 -11.68 -8.13 4.74
CA GLN A 98 -12.60 -7.12 5.24
C GLN A 98 -13.72 -6.78 4.24
N TRP A 99 -13.54 -7.09 2.96
CA TRP A 99 -14.39 -6.56 1.89
C TRP A 99 -15.50 -7.49 1.39
N GLN A 100 -15.89 -8.51 2.16
CA GLN A 100 -17.05 -9.38 1.86
C GLN A 100 -17.08 -9.93 0.41
N GLY A 101 -15.92 -10.30 -0.13
CA GLY A 101 -15.79 -10.91 -1.46
C GLY A 101 -15.41 -9.94 -2.57
N ASP A 102 -15.30 -8.64 -2.29
CA ASP A 102 -14.66 -7.70 -3.22
C ASP A 102 -13.17 -8.00 -3.34
N LYS A 103 -12.58 -7.58 -4.46
CA LYS A 103 -11.16 -7.83 -4.76
C LYS A 103 -10.34 -6.56 -4.79
N LEU A 104 -9.13 -6.61 -4.24
CA LEU A 104 -8.11 -5.62 -4.52
C LEU A 104 -7.51 -5.92 -5.89
N ALA A 105 -7.45 -4.88 -6.73
CA ALA A 105 -6.94 -4.95 -8.08
C ALA A 105 -6.06 -3.75 -8.40
N VAL A 106 -5.22 -3.90 -9.43
CA VAL A 106 -4.57 -2.76 -10.08
C VAL A 106 -5.24 -2.52 -11.42
N GLY A 107 -5.80 -1.32 -11.59
CA GLY A 107 -6.36 -0.86 -12.84
C GLY A 107 -5.37 0.02 -13.59
N PHE A 108 -5.25 -0.18 -14.89
CA PHE A 108 -4.48 0.69 -15.78
C PHE A 108 -5.43 1.46 -16.68
N PHE A 109 -5.23 2.76 -16.73
CA PHE A 109 -6.06 3.73 -17.41
C PHE A 109 -5.27 4.38 -18.54
N HIS A 110 -5.93 4.48 -19.69
CA HIS A 110 -5.42 5.21 -20.84
C HIS A 110 -6.49 6.21 -21.30
N ASN A 111 -6.14 7.49 -21.38
CA ASN A 111 -7.09 8.58 -21.66
C ASN A 111 -8.33 8.56 -20.74
N GLY A 112 -8.14 8.24 -19.45
CA GLY A 112 -9.19 8.17 -18.44
C GLY A 112 -10.09 6.92 -18.53
N GLN A 113 -9.82 5.99 -19.44
CA GLN A 113 -10.57 4.74 -19.57
C GLN A 113 -9.78 3.57 -19.00
N LEU A 114 -10.43 2.73 -18.19
CA LEU A 114 -9.85 1.48 -17.70
C LEU A 114 -9.61 0.53 -18.89
N THR A 115 -8.36 0.20 -19.16
CA THR A 115 -7.96 -0.66 -20.30
C THR A 115 -7.43 -2.02 -19.87
N ARG A 116 -6.91 -2.14 -18.64
CA ARG A 116 -6.37 -3.39 -18.11
C ARG A 116 -6.60 -3.47 -16.62
N LEU A 117 -6.83 -4.68 -16.13
CA LEU A 117 -7.07 -4.96 -14.73
C LEU A 117 -6.23 -6.16 -14.31
N VAL A 118 -5.54 -6.04 -13.19
CA VAL A 118 -4.72 -7.09 -12.59
C VAL A 118 -5.34 -7.45 -11.27
N THR A 119 -5.73 -8.71 -11.12
CA THR A 119 -6.45 -9.16 -9.91
C THR A 119 -5.78 -10.35 -9.23
N SER A 120 -4.83 -11.01 -9.89
CA SER A 120 -4.10 -12.15 -9.33
C SER A 120 -2.64 -11.81 -9.06
N ASP A 121 -2.04 -12.50 -8.10
CA ASP A 121 -0.62 -12.29 -7.74
C ASP A 121 0.31 -12.65 -8.89
N SER A 122 -0.02 -13.67 -9.68
CA SER A 122 0.75 -14.03 -10.88
C SER A 122 0.69 -12.95 -11.96
N GLU A 123 -0.48 -12.35 -12.18
CA GLU A 123 -0.62 -11.24 -13.12
C GLU A 123 0.06 -9.99 -12.59
N PHE A 124 0.03 -9.75 -11.27
CA PHE A 124 0.73 -8.65 -10.64
C PHE A 124 2.24 -8.79 -10.82
N VAL A 125 2.80 -9.96 -10.50
CA VAL A 125 4.21 -10.26 -10.77
C VAL A 125 4.52 -10.05 -12.25
N ALA A 126 3.71 -10.54 -13.18
CA ALA A 126 3.96 -10.38 -14.61
C ALA A 126 3.84 -8.91 -15.08
N ALA A 127 2.89 -8.15 -14.54
CA ALA A 127 2.67 -6.75 -14.89
C ALA A 127 3.75 -5.83 -14.31
N PHE A 128 4.28 -6.17 -13.15
CA PHE A 128 5.18 -5.32 -12.35
C PHE A 128 6.59 -5.91 -12.22
N ALA A 129 6.96 -6.94 -13.00
CA ALA A 129 8.26 -7.63 -12.95
C ALA A 129 9.50 -6.76 -13.25
N GLY A 130 9.35 -5.45 -13.50
CA GLY A 130 10.46 -4.56 -13.87
C GLY A 130 10.67 -3.35 -12.97
N TYR A 131 9.67 -2.90 -12.20
CA TYR A 131 9.73 -1.55 -11.65
C TYR A 131 9.08 -1.48 -10.28
N LEU A 132 9.90 -1.09 -9.29
CA LEU A 132 9.41 -0.46 -8.07
C LEU A 132 8.48 0.67 -8.52
N ILE A 133 7.23 0.59 -8.06
CA ILE A 133 6.29 1.66 -8.28
C ILE A 133 6.78 2.85 -7.46
N LEU A 134 7.43 3.83 -8.07
CA LEU A 134 8.00 4.92 -7.31
C LEU A 134 7.02 6.09 -7.29
N GLN A 135 6.75 6.55 -6.07
CA GLN A 135 6.35 7.92 -5.89
C GLN A 135 7.63 8.75 -5.80
N THR A 136 7.81 9.68 -6.73
CA THR A 136 8.94 10.59 -6.77
C THR A 136 8.42 12.00 -6.58
N GLU A 137 8.93 12.72 -5.57
CA GLU A 137 8.54 14.13 -5.29
C GLU A 137 7.03 14.38 -5.07
N GLY A 138 6.28 13.37 -4.65
CA GLY A 138 4.83 13.53 -4.45
C GLY A 138 3.99 13.25 -5.70
N GLU A 139 4.62 12.82 -6.81
CA GLU A 139 3.95 12.40 -8.03
C GLU A 139 4.13 10.89 -8.24
N PHE A 140 3.09 10.27 -8.78
CA PHE A 140 3.15 8.87 -9.18
C PHE A 140 3.84 8.77 -10.53
N GLU A 141 4.93 8.01 -10.58
CA GLU A 141 5.53 7.71 -11.87
C GLU A 141 4.53 6.87 -12.69
N PRO A 142 4.28 7.26 -13.95
CA PRO A 142 3.34 6.55 -14.78
C PRO A 142 3.91 5.18 -15.12
N TYR A 143 3.02 4.20 -15.33
CA TYR A 143 3.45 2.88 -15.76
C TYR A 143 3.78 2.92 -17.25
N ILE A 144 5.02 2.56 -17.60
CA ILE A 144 5.48 2.45 -18.99
C ILE A 144 5.51 0.97 -19.34
N ASP A 145 4.65 0.57 -20.28
CA ASP A 145 4.62 -0.80 -20.80
C ASP A 145 5.62 -0.94 -21.94
N GLU A 146 6.85 -1.32 -21.63
CA GLU A 146 7.93 -1.56 -22.60
C GLU A 146 7.58 -2.67 -23.60
N PHE A 147 6.62 -3.53 -23.28
CA PHE A 147 6.16 -4.60 -24.18
C PHE A 147 5.03 -4.14 -25.13
N ASP A 148 4.49 -2.94 -24.92
CA ASP A 148 3.43 -2.31 -25.71
C ASP A 148 3.87 -0.92 -26.22
N ASP A 149 5.01 -0.86 -26.93
CA ASP A 149 5.53 0.36 -27.59
C ASP A 149 5.70 1.56 -26.63
N ASP A 150 6.26 1.29 -25.44
CA ASP A 150 6.46 2.26 -24.36
C ASP A 150 5.18 3.02 -23.97
N LYS A 151 4.03 2.36 -24.11
CA LYS A 151 2.75 3.00 -23.83
C LYS A 151 2.63 3.33 -22.35
N VAL A 152 2.18 4.55 -22.10
CA VAL A 152 2.07 5.14 -20.78
C VAL A 152 0.64 4.96 -20.25
N TYR A 153 0.54 4.44 -19.03
CA TYR A 153 -0.71 4.24 -18.31
C TYR A 153 -0.68 4.97 -16.96
N ASP A 154 -1.82 5.57 -16.61
CA ASP A 154 -2.13 5.92 -15.22
C ASP A 154 -2.60 4.64 -14.53
N TRP A 155 -2.01 4.26 -13.40
CA TRP A 155 -2.35 3.02 -12.71
C TRP A 155 -2.92 3.35 -11.32
N ARG A 156 -3.95 2.59 -10.90
CA ARG A 156 -4.69 2.81 -9.64
C ARG A 156 -4.93 1.51 -8.90
N LEU A 157 -4.98 1.60 -7.57
CA LEU A 157 -5.50 0.54 -6.72
C LEU A 157 -7.01 0.64 -6.69
N LEU A 158 -7.68 -0.44 -7.06
CA LEU A 158 -9.12 -0.51 -7.20
C LEU A 158 -9.68 -1.57 -6.25
N ARG A 159 -10.79 -1.24 -5.60
CA ARG A 159 -11.68 -2.23 -4.97
C ARG A 159 -12.76 -2.62 -5.95
N LEU A 160 -12.78 -3.89 -6.35
CA LEU A 160 -13.71 -4.46 -7.31
C LEU A 160 -14.89 -5.10 -6.60
N ALA A 161 -16.09 -4.59 -6.83
CA ALA A 161 -17.36 -5.14 -6.39
C ALA A 161 -18.15 -5.62 -7.62
N GLY A 162 -17.93 -6.88 -8.02
CA GLY A 162 -18.47 -7.44 -9.26
C GLY A 162 -17.94 -6.69 -10.49
N GLU A 163 -18.84 -6.08 -11.27
CA GLU A 163 -18.52 -5.30 -12.48
C GLU A 163 -18.21 -3.82 -12.19
N THR A 164 -18.31 -3.40 -10.93
CA THR A 164 -18.04 -2.03 -10.52
C THR A 164 -16.71 -1.93 -9.79
N TYR A 165 -16.06 -0.78 -9.90
CA TYR A 165 -14.82 -0.51 -9.17
C TYR A 165 -14.91 0.82 -8.44
N ARG A 166 -14.16 0.91 -7.34
CA ARG A 166 -13.88 2.15 -6.62
C ARG A 166 -12.37 2.34 -6.59
N ASP A 167 -11.91 3.55 -6.94
CA ASP A 167 -10.52 3.95 -6.71
C ASP A 167 -10.29 4.05 -5.19
N VAL A 168 -9.46 3.16 -4.67
CA VAL A 168 -9.03 3.12 -3.27
C VAL A 168 -7.56 3.51 -3.13
N THR A 169 -6.95 4.03 -4.21
CA THR A 169 -5.55 4.43 -4.20
C THR A 169 -5.30 5.42 -3.07
N ARG A 170 -6.06 6.52 -3.01
CA ARG A 170 -6.00 7.52 -1.92
C ARG A 170 -6.18 6.93 -0.52
N GLU A 171 -6.90 5.82 -0.40
CA GLU A 171 -7.07 5.13 0.88
C GLU A 171 -5.85 4.32 1.29
N LEU A 172 -4.98 3.95 0.36
CA LEU A 172 -3.82 3.11 0.59
C LEU A 172 -2.50 3.89 0.50
N ILE A 173 -2.53 5.10 -0.07
CA ILE A 173 -1.35 5.92 -0.38
C ILE A 173 -1.38 7.30 0.32
N ALA A 174 -0.22 7.97 0.45
CA ALA A 174 -0.09 9.30 1.07
C ALA A 174 -0.20 10.49 0.10
N THR A 175 -0.42 10.26 -1.19
CA THR A 175 -0.54 11.33 -2.19
C THR A 175 -1.99 11.58 -2.60
N ASP A 176 -2.36 12.86 -2.69
CA ASP A 176 -3.61 13.30 -3.29
C ASP A 176 -3.54 13.15 -4.82
N LEU A 177 -3.89 11.97 -5.33
CA LEU A 177 -4.06 11.78 -6.77
C LEU A 177 -5.44 12.26 -7.22
N PRO A 178 -5.61 12.89 -8.39
CA PRO A 178 -6.94 13.20 -8.92
C PRO A 178 -7.81 11.95 -8.99
N GLU A 179 -9.08 12.05 -8.57
CA GLU A 179 -10.04 10.96 -8.75
C GLU A 179 -10.30 10.72 -10.24
N ILE A 180 -10.20 9.46 -10.65
CA ILE A 180 -10.70 9.05 -11.97
C ILE A 180 -12.23 8.97 -11.86
N LYS A 181 -12.93 9.69 -12.75
CA LYS A 181 -14.39 9.72 -12.83
C LYS A 181 -14.94 8.64 -13.76
#